data_AF-A0A974ZR24-F1
#
_entry.id   AF-A0A974ZR24-F1
#
_cell.length_a   1.000
_cell.length_b   1.000
_cell.length_c   1.000
_cell.angle_alpha   90.00
_cell.angle_beta   90.00
_cell.angle_gamma   90.00
#
_symmetry.space_group_name_H-M   'P 1'
#
loop_
_entity.id
_entity.type
_entity.pdbx_description
1 polymer ?
#
loop_
_entity_poly.entity_id
_entity_poly.type
_entity_poly.pdbx_seq_one_letter_code
_entity_poly.pdbx_strand_id
1 'polypeptide(L)' 'MHITTILVNDVPKVAVRPNDRKDLGRFLRNGHKYLSGGASEVVVSHRDADEQEAARWQSALQLHTAWGGSEDTFFGIPL' A
#
# COMPACT_ATOMS: atom_id res chain seq x y z
N MET A 1 -7.35 -0.89 10.67
CA MET A 1 -6.96 0.26 9.83
C MET A 1 -7.66 0.14 8.47
N HIS A 2 -7.94 1.25 7.79
CA HIS A 2 -8.51 1.26 6.44
C HIS A 2 -7.43 0.98 5.38
N ILE A 3 -7.84 0.81 4.12
CA ILE A 3 -6.90 0.74 2.98
C ILE A 3 -6.37 2.16 2.75
N THR A 4 -5.05 2.31 2.82
CA THR A 4 -4.33 3.57 2.66
C THR A 4 -3.59 3.55 1.33
N THR A 5 -3.78 4.58 0.52
CA THR A 5 -3.01 4.80 -0.69
C THR A 5 -1.77 5.62 -0.35
N ILE A 6 -0.60 5.13 -0.76
CA ILE A 6 0.65 5.88 -0.70
C ILE A 6 0.89 6.54 -2.04
N LEU A 7 1.16 7.84 -2.00
CA LEU A 7 1.48 8.63 -3.18
C LEU A 7 2.96 8.99 -3.20
N VAL A 8 3.48 9.12 -4.41
CA VAL A 8 4.82 9.63 -4.70
C VAL A 8 4.63 10.80 -5.65
N ASN A 9 4.99 12.01 -5.21
CA ASN A 9 4.73 13.25 -5.95
C ASN A 9 3.26 13.37 -6.37
N ASP A 10 2.35 13.13 -5.42
CA ASP A 10 0.88 13.14 -5.59
C ASP A 10 0.32 12.12 -6.60
N VAL A 11 1.14 11.17 -7.06
CA VAL A 11 0.71 10.05 -7.89
C VAL A 11 0.52 8.79 -7.03
N PRO A 12 -0.66 8.16 -7.01
CA PRO A 12 -0.88 6.87 -6.34
C PRO A 12 0.11 5.81 -6.80
N LYS A 13 0.77 5.15 -5.85
CA LYS A 13 1.81 4.15 -6.16
C LYS A 13 1.52 2.77 -5.61
N VAL A 14 0.98 2.71 -4.40
CA VAL A 14 0.57 1.46 -3.75
C VAL A 14 -0.66 1.68 -2.90
N ALA A 15 -1.50 0.65 -2.80
CA ALA A 15 -2.56 0.55 -1.80
C ALA A 15 -2.14 -0.48 -0.76
N VAL A 16 -2.18 -0.11 0.53
CA VAL A 16 -1.76 -0.96 1.64
C VAL A 16 -2.82 -0.98 2.74
N ARG A 17 -2.91 -2.06 3.50
CA ARG A 17 -3.74 -2.11 4.72
C ARG A 17 -2.84 -2.50 5.90
N PRO A 18 -2.23 -1.52 6.57
CA PRO A 18 -1.41 -1.78 7.74
C PRO A 18 -2.28 -2.30 8.89
N ASN A 19 -1.73 -3.16 9.74
CA ASN A 19 -2.44 -3.61 10.93
C ASN A 19 -2.61 -2.47 11.95
N ASP A 20 -1.59 -1.62 12.06
CA ASP A 20 -1.58 -0.44 12.92
C ASP A 20 -0.70 0.69 12.34
N ARG A 21 -0.69 1.83 13.04
CA ARG A 21 0.12 3.01 12.64
C ARG A 21 1.63 2.74 12.65
N LYS A 22 2.12 1.82 13.50
CA LYS A 22 3.54 1.47 13.55
C LYS A 22 3.94 0.70 12.30
N ASP A 23 3.05 -0.16 11.81
CA ASP A 23 3.24 -0.94 10.61
C ASP A 23 3.30 -0.05 9.37
N LEU A 24 2.39 0.93 9.27
CA LEU A 24 2.46 1.98 8.24
C LEU A 24 3.77 2.76 8.30
N GLY A 25 4.15 3.24 9.49
CA GLY A 25 5.40 3.98 9.67
C GLY A 25 6.64 3.15 9.32
N ARG A 26 6.62 1.83 9.60
CA ARG A 26 7.69 0.91 9.21
C ARG A 26 7.75 0.75 7.69
N PHE A 27 6.62 0.61 7.02
CA PHE A 27 6.57 0.53 5.56
C PHE A 27 7.09 1.81 4.90
N LEU A 28 6.67 2.99 5.36
CA LEU A 28 7.15 4.26 4.79
C LEU A 28 8.66 4.44 4.92
N ARG A 29 9.27 3.99 6.04
CA ARG A 29 10.73 4.04 6.22
C ARG A 29 11.45 3.00 5.38
N ASN A 30 11.05 1.73 5.47
CA ASN A 30 11.76 0.61 4.83
C ASN A 30 11.50 0.55 3.32
N GLY A 31 10.28 0.89 2.91
CA GLY A 31 9.81 0.91 1.54
C GLY A 31 10.19 2.16 0.77
N HIS A 32 10.84 3.16 1.39
CA HIS A 32 11.19 4.42 0.72
C HIS A 32 11.96 4.21 -0.59
N LYS A 33 12.95 3.30 -0.61
CA LYS A 33 13.70 2.99 -1.83
C LYS A 33 12.83 2.38 -2.94
N TYR A 34 11.85 1.56 -2.56
CA TYR A 34 10.88 0.99 -3.49
C TYR A 34 9.95 2.08 -4.05
N LEU A 35 9.47 2.98 -3.19
CA LEU A 35 8.58 4.09 -3.56
C LEU A 35 9.29 5.12 -4.45
N SER A 36 10.54 5.46 -4.14
CA SER A 36 11.28 6.49 -4.88
C SER A 36 11.85 6.00 -6.21
N GLY A 37 11.92 4.69 -6.44
CA GLY A 37 12.57 4.12 -7.62
C GLY A 37 14.05 4.51 -7.76
N GLY A 38 14.69 4.94 -6.68
CA GLY A 38 16.07 5.45 -6.68
C GLY A 38 16.22 6.95 -6.92
N ALA A 39 15.13 7.70 -7.11
CA ALA A 39 15.18 9.17 -7.15
C ALA A 39 15.47 9.74 -5.75
N SER A 40 16.28 10.80 -5.69
CA SER A 40 16.69 11.47 -4.45
C SER A 40 15.67 12.47 -3.92
N GLU A 41 14.85 13.05 -4.80
CA GLU A 41 13.84 14.06 -4.45
C GLU A 41 12.45 13.54 -4.80
N VAL A 42 11.84 12.84 -3.85
CA VAL A 42 10.43 12.45 -3.95
C VAL A 42 9.70 12.86 -2.68
N VAL A 43 8.47 13.34 -2.84
CA VAL A 43 7.56 13.58 -1.72
C VAL A 43 6.69 12.34 -1.58
N VAL A 44 6.83 11.65 -0.45
CA VAL A 44 5.96 10.54 -0.09
C VAL A 44 4.87 11.04 0.85
N SER A 45 3.61 10.85 0.44
CA SER A 45 2.42 11.19 1.22
C SER A 45 1.44 10.02 1.23
N HIS A 46 0.37 10.11 2.02
CA HIS A 46 -0.65 9.06 2.06
C HIS A 46 -2.05 9.62 2.33
N ARG A 47 -3.06 8.91 1.84
CA ARG A 47 -4.48 9.21 2.08
C ARG A 47 -5.30 7.92 2.16
N ASP A 48 -6.56 8.04 2.53
CA ASP A 48 -7.51 6.95 2.40
C ASP A 48 -7.66 6.58 0.92
N ALA A 49 -7.70 5.28 0.63
CA ALA A 49 -7.88 4.79 -0.73
C ALA A 49 -9.25 5.22 -1.28
N ASP A 50 -9.27 5.61 -2.56
CA ASP A 50 -10.53 5.81 -3.26
C ASP A 50 -11.20 4.47 -3.60
N GLU A 51 -12.40 4.54 -4.19
CA GLU A 51 -13.19 3.35 -4.53
C GLU A 51 -12.45 2.41 -5.50
N GLN A 52 -11.74 2.96 -6.50
CA GLN A 52 -11.05 2.15 -7.51
C GLN A 52 -9.80 1.48 -6.91
N GLU A 53 -9.04 2.22 -6.12
CA GLU A 53 -7.85 1.74 -5.42
C GLU A 53 -8.22 0.65 -4.40
N ALA A 54 -9.30 0.87 -3.63
CA ALA A 54 -9.84 -0.11 -2.70
C ALA A 54 -10.33 -1.37 -3.41
N ALA A 55 -11.03 -1.23 -4.55
CA ALA A 55 -11.50 -2.37 -5.33
C ALA A 55 -10.34 -3.21 -5.89
N ARG A 56 -9.26 -2.58 -6.36
CA ARG A 56 -8.05 -3.29 -6.81
C ARG A 56 -7.39 -4.06 -5.66
N TRP A 57 -7.29 -3.44 -4.49
CA TRP A 57 -6.73 -4.10 -3.30
C TRP A 57 -7.58 -5.32 -2.89
N GLN A 58 -8.91 -5.17 -2.87
CA GLN A 58 -9.84 -6.26 -2.53
C GLN A 58 -9.75 -7.42 -3.53
N SER A 59 -9.68 -7.12 -4.83
CA SER A 59 -9.52 -8.14 -5.87
C SER A 59 -8.21 -8.92 -5.68
N ALA A 60 -7.12 -8.24 -5.36
CA ALA A 60 -5.84 -8.90 -5.09
C ALA A 60 -5.85 -9.72 -3.80
N LEU A 61 -6.54 -9.26 -2.75
CA LEU A 61 -6.76 -10.06 -1.54
C LEU A 61 -7.53 -11.35 -1.87
N GLN A 62 -8.60 -11.26 -2.67
CA GLN A 62 -9.36 -12.44 -3.09
C GLN A 62 -8.49 -13.45 -3.84
N LEU A 63 -7.59 -12.98 -4.70
CA LEU A 63 -6.63 -13.85 -5.37
C LEU A 63 -5.66 -14.52 -4.37
N HIS A 64 -5.13 -13.76 -3.41
CA HIS A 64 -4.24 -14.27 -2.36
C HIS A 64 -4.94 -15.34 -1.50
N THR A 65 -6.19 -15.12 -1.10
CA THR A 65 -6.95 -16.09 -0.32
C THR A 65 -7.36 -17.31 -1.15
N ALA A 66 -7.63 -17.16 -2.45
CA ALA A 66 -7.90 -18.28 -3.34
C ALA A 66 -6.71 -19.24 -3.47
N TRP A 67 -5.47 -18.73 -3.36
CA TRP A 67 -4.25 -19.55 -3.28
C TRP A 67 -4.04 -20.21 -1.90
N GLY A 68 -4.81 -19.81 -0.88
CA GLY A 68 -4.70 -20.32 0.50
C GLY A 68 -3.99 -19.37 1.46
N GLY A 69 -3.69 -18.13 1.05
CA GLY A 69 -3.16 -17.10 1.93
C GLY A 69 -4.20 -16.57 2.93
N SER A 70 -3.73 -15.91 4.00
CA SER A 70 -4.61 -15.25 4.98
C SER A 70 -4.68 -13.75 4.76
N GLU A 71 -5.77 -13.12 5.18
CA GLU A 71 -5.92 -11.66 5.18
C GLU A 71 -4.84 -10.99 6.03
N ASP A 72 -4.51 -11.57 7.20
CA ASP A 72 -3.50 -11.04 8.14
C ASP A 72 -2.08 -10.98 7.55
N THR A 73 -1.81 -11.79 6.53
CA THR A 73 -0.52 -11.83 5.83
C THR A 73 -0.51 -10.99 4.55
N PHE A 74 -1.64 -10.43 4.15
CA PHE A 74 -1.77 -9.64 2.93
C PHE A 74 -1.64 -8.15 3.23
N PHE A 75 -0.50 -7.57 2.84
CA PHE A 75 -0.18 -6.19 3.18
C PHE A 75 -0.68 -5.16 2.17
N GLY A 76 -0.50 -5.40 0.87
CA GLY A 76 -0.77 -4.39 -0.14
C GLY A 76 -0.39 -4.76 -1.56
N ILE A 77 -0.67 -3.84 -2.49
CA ILE A 77 -0.44 -3.99 -3.92
C ILE A 77 0.14 -2.73 -4.55
N PRO A 78 0.85 -2.85 -5.68
CA PRO A 78 1.10 -1.72 -6.58
C PRO A 78 -0.21 -1.25 -7.23
N LEU A 79 -0.29 0.07 -7.45
CA LEU A 79 -1.33 0.73 -8.24
C LEU A 79 -0.80 1.08 -9.63
#